data_AF-A0A397TDW9-F1
#
_entry.id   AF-A0A397TDW9-F1
#
_cell.length_a   1.000
_cell.length_b   1.000
_cell.length_c   1.000
_cell.angle_alpha   90.00
_cell.angle_beta   90.00
_cell.angle_gamma   90.00
#
_symmetry.space_group_name_H-M   'P 1'
#
loop_
_entity.id
_entity.type
_entity.pdbx_description
1 polymer ?
#
loop_
_entity_poly.entity_id
_entity_poly.type
_entity_poly.pdbx_seq_one_letter_code
_entity_poly.pdbx_strand_id
1 'polypeptide(L)'
;MECSARPSLSRTPLIRNSIYHKVLRSVSTIPTSEPSLHTNEKEDKIHQGDHYVKIPDRGLLELYGSDTVKFLQGLITNDMPSISSGGDGFYAAFLNPVGRVMFDSFIHPKNLGTSFPQPTFLVECDSRIIPEIIKHMKKYLLRSNVKITDVSSFYQIWNVWGNKINNLWWRNQVPNPSATKLHSGALVLKENIAEIGCRDKRYPNMGLRLVLPVDIKPTVPNSFTELPSKEYIIRRILHGVPEGIHDFPQGEALPLQSNFDYMGGIDFRKGCYIGQELTFRTYHTGITRKRILPVQLYHEGESVPTTLELDRNSNFPLPPPSSNITVLNRKGRPVGSIGTSYHNIALALLKLDIIQNNDLVVDNGQGEKLRVKAFIPNWWPKVEDGKDTEEKPKETAVVI
;
A
#
# COMPACT_ATOMS: atom_id res chain seq x y z
N MET A 1 45.89 -54.07 -4.05
CA MET A 1 45.75 -53.07 -2.97
C MET A 1 44.47 -52.32 -3.27
N GLU A 2 43.33 -52.93 -2.89
CA GLU A 2 42.50 -52.54 -1.73
C GLU A 2 41.69 -51.26 -2.02
N CYS A 3 40.41 -51.38 -2.40
CA CYS A 3 39.22 -51.45 -1.54
C CYS A 3 39.01 -50.21 -0.66
N SER A 4 37.94 -49.44 -0.92
CA SER A 4 36.78 -49.45 -0.01
C SER A 4 35.62 -48.61 -0.54
N ALA A 5 34.45 -49.24 -0.51
CA ALA A 5 33.15 -48.66 -0.76
C ALA A 5 32.72 -47.71 0.37
N ARG A 6 31.81 -46.78 0.06
CA ARG A 6 30.98 -46.09 1.05
C ARG A 6 29.50 -46.06 0.62
N PRO A 7 28.56 -45.99 1.58
CA PRO A 7 27.42 -46.89 1.60
C PRO A 7 26.07 -46.22 1.27
N SER A 8 25.11 -47.07 0.95
CA SER A 8 23.67 -46.81 0.87
C SER A 8 23.05 -46.50 2.25
N LEU A 9 22.27 -45.41 2.34
CA LEU A 9 21.33 -45.11 3.42
C LEU A 9 19.97 -44.79 2.78
N SER A 10 19.07 -45.77 2.74
CA SER A 10 17.97 -46.01 3.68
C SER A 10 16.81 -44.99 3.54
N ARG A 11 15.73 -45.49 2.92
CA ARG A 11 14.41 -44.86 2.87
C ARG A 11 13.80 -44.79 4.27
N THR A 12 13.21 -43.64 4.63
CA THR A 12 12.20 -43.51 5.71
C THR A 12 11.29 -42.32 5.36
N PRO A 13 9.99 -42.35 5.74
CA PRO A 13 8.88 -41.92 4.90
C PRO A 13 8.59 -40.42 4.97
N LEU A 14 8.16 -39.88 3.83
CA LEU A 14 7.53 -38.57 3.69
C LEU A 14 6.25 -38.51 4.52
N ILE A 15 6.28 -37.78 5.64
CA ILE A 15 5.07 -37.30 6.31
C ILE A 15 4.53 -36.15 5.46
N ARG A 16 3.37 -36.39 4.84
CA ARG A 16 2.55 -35.41 4.10
C ARG A 16 2.25 -34.20 4.99
N ASN A 17 2.69 -33.01 4.58
CA ASN A 17 2.06 -31.74 4.98
C ASN A 17 1.76 -30.95 3.70
N SER A 18 0.50 -31.04 3.29
CA SER A 18 -0.02 -30.85 1.93
C SER A 18 -0.54 -29.43 1.64
N ILE A 19 0.06 -28.35 2.17
CA ILE A 19 -0.52 -26.99 1.98
C ILE A 19 0.51 -25.92 1.56
N TYR A 20 1.82 -26.19 1.52
CA TYR A 20 2.82 -25.11 1.42
C TYR A 20 3.64 -25.00 0.12
N HIS A 21 3.32 -25.75 -0.94
CA HIS A 21 4.08 -25.67 -2.20
C HIS A 21 3.22 -25.82 -3.45
N LYS A 22 2.85 -24.70 -4.08
CA LYS A 22 2.83 -24.50 -5.55
C LYS A 22 2.24 -23.11 -5.88
N VAL A 23 3.12 -22.13 -6.10
CA VAL A 23 2.79 -20.93 -6.90
C VAL A 23 3.73 -20.96 -8.09
N LEU A 24 3.30 -21.63 -9.14
CA LEU A 24 3.97 -21.66 -10.43
C LEU A 24 2.96 -21.22 -11.47
N ARG A 25 3.28 -20.09 -12.12
CA ARG A 25 2.87 -19.74 -13.49
C ARG A 25 1.36 -19.74 -13.78
N SER A 26 0.75 -18.57 -13.65
CA SER A 26 -0.08 -18.01 -14.72
C SER A 26 -0.22 -16.50 -14.53
N VAL A 27 0.36 -15.76 -15.47
CA VAL A 27 0.01 -14.36 -15.71
C VAL A 27 -0.93 -14.40 -16.91
N SER A 28 -2.19 -14.04 -16.71
CA SER A 28 -3.02 -13.50 -17.79
C SER A 28 -4.25 -12.79 -17.23
N THR A 29 -4.48 -11.60 -17.77
CA THR A 29 -5.71 -10.79 -17.75
C THR A 29 -6.16 -10.20 -16.41
N ILE A 30 -5.98 -8.88 -16.29
CA ILE A 30 -6.72 -8.01 -15.37
C ILE A 30 -8.21 -8.13 -15.75
N PRO A 31 -9.11 -8.55 -14.85
CA PRO A 31 -10.54 -8.54 -15.13
C PRO A 31 -11.02 -7.09 -15.30
N THR A 32 -11.67 -6.80 -16.42
CA THR A 32 -12.31 -5.50 -16.72
C THR A 32 -13.70 -5.34 -16.10
N SER A 33 -14.10 -6.23 -15.19
CA SER A 33 -15.36 -6.15 -14.45
C SER A 33 -15.10 -5.96 -12.95
N GLU A 34 -15.61 -4.86 -12.39
CA GLU A 34 -15.63 -4.63 -10.94
C GLU A 34 -16.40 -5.78 -10.26
N PRO A 35 -15.81 -6.52 -9.32
CA PRO A 35 -16.56 -7.49 -8.55
C PRO A 35 -17.51 -6.73 -7.61
N SER A 36 -18.81 -7.05 -7.68
CA SER A 36 -19.79 -6.63 -6.67
C SER A 36 -19.44 -7.32 -5.34
N LEU A 37 -18.63 -6.65 -4.53
CA LEU A 37 -18.23 -7.14 -3.22
C LEU A 37 -19.23 -6.64 -2.18
N HIS A 38 -20.31 -7.39 -1.98
CA HIS A 38 -21.00 -7.37 -0.69
C HIS A 38 -20.08 -8.05 0.33
N THR A 39 -19.30 -7.27 1.07
CA THR A 39 -18.52 -7.76 2.20
C THR A 39 -19.43 -7.89 3.42
N ASN A 40 -19.63 -9.12 3.91
CA ASN A 40 -20.38 -9.43 5.15
C ASN A 40 -19.67 -8.96 6.44
N GLU A 41 -18.79 -7.97 6.36
CA GLU A 41 -18.23 -7.32 7.54
C GLU A 41 -19.24 -6.29 8.04
N LYS A 42 -19.43 -6.20 9.37
CA LYS A 42 -20.11 -5.06 9.97
C LYS A 42 -19.22 -3.84 9.73
N GLU A 43 -19.36 -3.18 8.59
CA GLU A 43 -18.69 -1.91 8.33
C GLU A 43 -19.06 -0.92 9.44
N ASP A 44 -18.07 -0.20 9.96
CA ASP A 44 -18.31 0.85 10.94
C ASP A 44 -19.28 1.88 10.34
N LYS A 45 -20.36 2.16 11.06
CA LYS A 45 -21.50 2.95 10.56
C LYS A 45 -21.11 4.35 10.08
N ILE A 46 -20.05 4.95 10.63
CA ILE A 46 -19.59 6.30 10.25
C ILE A 46 -18.92 6.29 8.88
N HIS A 47 -18.30 5.18 8.48
CA HIS A 47 -17.62 5.08 7.20
C HIS A 47 -18.53 4.61 6.05
N GLN A 48 -19.78 4.22 6.37
CA GLN A 48 -20.78 3.82 5.38
C GLN A 48 -21.38 5.04 4.68
N GLY A 49 -21.27 5.07 3.35
CA GLY A 49 -21.85 6.12 2.52
C GLY A 49 -20.81 6.92 1.76
N ASP A 50 -21.22 8.11 1.32
CA ASP A 50 -20.40 9.03 0.53
C ASP A 50 -19.76 10.07 1.47
N HIS A 51 -18.43 10.08 1.52
CA HIS A 51 -17.68 10.92 2.46
C HIS A 51 -16.43 11.53 1.85
N TYR A 52 -15.97 12.60 2.47
CA TYR A 52 -14.66 13.17 2.21
C TYR A 52 -14.00 13.64 3.51
N VAL A 53 -12.67 13.57 3.54
CA VAL A 53 -11.88 13.85 4.73
C VAL A 53 -10.54 14.46 4.33
N LYS A 54 -10.07 15.44 5.11
CA LYS A 54 -8.70 15.93 4.99
C LYS A 54 -7.75 14.90 5.58
N ILE A 55 -6.73 14.50 4.83
CA ILE A 55 -5.75 13.50 5.26
C ILE A 55 -4.72 14.16 6.18
N PRO A 56 -4.56 13.70 7.43
CA PRO A 56 -3.59 14.26 8.36
C PRO A 56 -2.17 13.73 8.09
N ASP A 57 -1.15 14.41 8.63
CA ASP A 57 0.25 13.95 8.68
C ASP A 57 0.91 13.65 7.32
N ARG A 58 0.39 14.24 6.23
CA ARG A 58 0.95 14.13 4.89
C ARG A 58 1.41 15.50 4.38
N GLY A 59 2.54 15.51 3.69
CA GLY A 59 3.10 16.67 3.00
C GLY A 59 3.48 16.33 1.56
N LEU A 60 3.89 17.36 0.81
CA LEU A 60 4.13 17.25 -0.63
C LEU A 60 5.47 17.89 -0.98
N LEU A 61 6.29 17.15 -1.71
CA LEU A 61 7.51 17.64 -2.34
C LEU A 61 7.27 17.83 -3.84
N GLU A 62 7.54 19.01 -4.36
CA GLU A 62 7.56 19.25 -5.79
C GLU A 62 8.93 18.90 -6.37
N LEU A 63 8.93 18.03 -7.37
CA LEU A 63 10.08 17.69 -8.18
C LEU A 63 9.89 18.24 -9.59
N TYR A 64 10.84 19.05 -10.04
CA TYR A 64 10.79 19.75 -11.32
C TYR A 64 12.15 19.69 -12.03
N GLY A 65 12.14 19.40 -13.33
CA GLY A 65 13.34 19.43 -14.18
C GLY A 65 13.39 18.28 -15.20
N SER A 66 14.29 18.38 -16.18
CA SER A 66 14.35 17.47 -17.33
C SER A 66 14.61 16.02 -16.97
N ASP A 67 15.33 15.77 -15.87
CA ASP A 67 15.68 14.42 -15.44
C ASP A 67 14.69 13.82 -14.43
N THR A 68 13.61 14.52 -14.08
CA THR A 68 12.71 14.14 -12.96
C THR A 68 12.13 12.73 -13.14
N VAL A 69 11.72 12.37 -14.36
CA VAL A 69 11.15 11.05 -14.65
C VAL A 69 12.19 9.96 -14.43
N LYS A 70 13.38 10.12 -15.01
CA LYS A 70 14.48 9.18 -14.89
C LYS A 70 14.95 9.06 -13.44
N PHE A 71 15.00 10.17 -12.73
CA PHE A 71 15.36 10.25 -11.32
C PHE A 71 14.37 9.47 -10.46
N LEU A 72 13.06 9.72 -10.59
CA LEU A 72 12.03 8.98 -9.84
C LEU A 72 12.00 7.50 -10.24
N GLN A 73 12.15 7.19 -11.53
CA GLN A 73 12.19 5.82 -12.03
C GLN A 73 13.25 4.97 -11.32
N GLY A 74 14.41 5.54 -11.02
CA GLY A 74 15.49 4.86 -10.32
C GLY A 74 15.32 4.77 -8.79
N LEU A 75 14.40 5.51 -8.19
CA LEU A 75 14.26 5.61 -6.73
C LEU A 75 13.01 4.93 -6.17
N ILE A 76 11.94 4.82 -6.97
CA ILE A 76 10.66 4.28 -6.50
C ILE A 76 10.48 2.81 -6.89
N THR A 77 9.66 2.08 -6.14
CA THR A 77 9.34 0.66 -6.42
C THR A 77 8.35 0.45 -7.56
N ASN A 78 7.59 1.46 -7.94
CA ASN A 78 6.59 1.38 -9.01
C ASN A 78 7.13 1.96 -10.33
N ASP A 79 6.45 1.73 -11.45
CA ASP A 79 6.88 2.19 -12.76
C ASP A 79 6.39 3.62 -13.03
N MET A 80 7.29 4.50 -13.45
CA MET A 80 6.90 5.83 -13.91
C MET A 80 6.13 5.67 -15.23
N PRO A 81 4.88 6.15 -15.33
CA PRO A 81 4.16 6.09 -16.59
C PRO A 81 4.89 6.91 -17.64
N SER A 82 4.72 6.53 -18.92
CA SER A 82 5.09 7.42 -20.02
C SER A 82 4.18 8.65 -19.97
N ILE A 83 4.71 9.78 -19.49
CA ILE A 83 3.90 10.98 -19.23
C ILE A 83 3.64 11.70 -20.55
N SER A 84 2.66 11.22 -21.31
CA SER A 84 2.23 11.94 -22.51
C SER A 84 1.18 13.01 -22.21
N SER A 85 0.44 12.96 -21.10
CA SER A 85 -0.83 13.74 -21.00
C SER A 85 -1.37 14.08 -19.59
N GLY A 86 -0.56 14.11 -18.52
CA GLY A 86 -1.09 14.37 -17.17
C GLY A 86 -1.98 13.23 -16.67
N GLY A 87 -1.37 12.19 -16.10
CA GLY A 87 -2.05 10.95 -15.70
C GLY A 87 -2.63 10.94 -14.29
N ASP A 88 -3.18 9.79 -13.91
CA ASP A 88 -3.51 9.44 -12.52
C ASP A 88 -2.20 9.36 -11.72
N GLY A 89 -2.21 9.85 -10.48
CA GLY A 89 -1.15 9.51 -9.55
C GLY A 89 -1.15 8.00 -9.21
N PHE A 90 -0.10 7.54 -8.56
CA PHE A 90 0.05 6.13 -8.20
C PHE A 90 0.87 5.96 -6.92
N TYR A 91 0.66 4.84 -6.24
CA TYR A 91 1.33 4.51 -4.99
C TYR A 91 2.68 3.84 -5.26
N ALA A 92 3.69 4.13 -4.43
CA ALA A 92 5.01 3.55 -4.49
C ALA A 92 5.71 3.63 -3.12
N ALA A 93 6.82 2.91 -2.97
CA ALA A 93 7.75 3.07 -1.85
C ALA A 93 9.08 3.64 -2.34
N PHE A 94 9.79 4.33 -1.44
CA PHE A 94 11.21 4.60 -1.56
C PHE A 94 11.97 3.68 -0.62
N LEU A 95 13.03 3.06 -1.12
CA LEU A 95 13.82 2.09 -0.36
C LEU A 95 15.22 2.62 -0.05
N ASN A 96 15.82 2.07 1.00
CA ASN A 96 17.26 2.17 1.20
C ASN A 96 17.99 1.18 0.27
N PRO A 97 19.32 1.31 0.10
CA PRO A 97 20.10 0.40 -0.76
C PRO A 97 20.02 -1.09 -0.38
N VAL A 98 19.65 -1.41 0.86
CA VAL A 98 19.49 -2.78 1.37
C VAL A 98 18.07 -3.33 1.10
N GLY A 99 17.17 -2.53 0.51
CA GLY A 99 15.81 -2.94 0.14
C GLY A 99 14.78 -2.81 1.26
N ARG A 100 15.03 -1.97 2.27
CA ARG A 100 14.06 -1.65 3.34
C ARG A 100 13.27 -0.40 2.99
N VAL A 101 11.99 -0.39 3.33
CA VAL A 101 11.12 0.78 3.15
C VAL A 101 11.65 1.93 4.00
N MET A 102 11.83 3.07 3.36
CA MET A 102 12.14 4.33 4.04
C MET A 102 10.90 5.16 4.26
N PHE A 103 10.06 5.28 3.23
CA PHE A 103 8.77 5.94 3.30
C PHE A 103 7.87 5.49 2.16
N ASP A 104 6.57 5.57 2.41
CA ASP A 104 5.54 5.35 1.42
C ASP A 104 5.12 6.65 0.75
N SER A 105 4.72 6.56 -0.52
CA SER A 105 4.46 7.75 -1.31
C SER A 105 3.39 7.55 -2.36
N PHE A 106 2.61 8.61 -2.59
CA PHE A 106 1.89 8.78 -3.83
C PHE A 106 2.66 9.75 -4.73
N ILE A 107 2.79 9.39 -6.00
CA ILE A 107 3.44 10.21 -7.02
C ILE A 107 2.34 10.79 -7.91
N HIS A 108 2.14 12.11 -7.86
CA HIS A 108 1.09 12.81 -8.61
C HIS A 108 1.69 13.64 -9.74
N PRO A 109 1.34 13.40 -11.01
CA PRO A 109 1.71 14.28 -12.11
C PRO A 109 1.07 15.67 -11.94
N LYS A 110 1.88 16.74 -11.99
CA LYS A 110 1.43 18.15 -11.85
C LYS A 110 1.47 18.93 -13.17
N ASN A 111 1.63 18.26 -14.32
CA ASN A 111 1.66 18.95 -15.62
C ASN A 111 0.25 19.54 -15.99
N LEU A 112 -0.11 20.67 -15.36
CA LEU A 112 -1.24 21.60 -15.57
C LEU A 112 -0.96 22.88 -16.43
N GLY A 113 -0.99 22.80 -17.73
CA GLY A 113 -0.61 23.88 -18.66
C GLY A 113 -0.34 23.35 -20.07
N THR A 114 -0.66 24.14 -21.12
CA THR A 114 -0.23 23.84 -22.50
C THR A 114 1.27 24.09 -22.70
N SER A 115 1.96 24.52 -21.64
CA SER A 115 3.35 24.98 -21.64
C SER A 115 4.06 24.48 -20.38
N PHE A 116 4.49 23.22 -20.40
CA PHE A 116 5.50 22.75 -19.47
C PHE A 116 6.81 22.49 -20.19
N PRO A 117 7.86 23.28 -19.93
CA PRO A 117 9.15 22.99 -20.50
C PRO A 117 9.72 21.68 -19.96
N GLN A 118 9.33 21.27 -18.74
CA GLN A 118 9.88 20.09 -18.07
C GLN A 118 8.82 19.33 -17.24
N PRO A 119 8.99 18.01 -17.04
CA PRO A 119 8.11 17.21 -16.18
C PRO A 119 8.09 17.71 -14.73
N THR A 120 6.89 17.79 -14.14
CA THR A 120 6.66 18.17 -12.75
C THR A 120 5.83 17.12 -12.01
N PHE A 121 6.28 16.74 -10.81
CA PHE A 121 5.59 15.77 -9.96
C PHE A 121 5.49 16.28 -8.53
N LEU A 122 4.37 15.97 -7.90
CA LEU A 122 4.25 16.06 -6.45
C LEU A 122 4.47 14.66 -5.86
N VAL A 123 5.47 14.55 -4.99
CA VAL A 123 5.76 13.36 -4.20
C VAL A 123 5.17 13.56 -2.83
N GLU A 124 4.08 12.85 -2.57
CA GLU A 124 3.41 12.86 -1.29
C GLU A 124 4.13 11.96 -0.30
N CYS A 125 4.35 12.42 0.93
CA CYS A 125 5.04 11.66 1.97
C CYS A 125 4.57 12.06 3.37
N ASP A 126 5.07 11.38 4.40
CA ASP A 126 4.79 11.72 5.79
C ASP A 126 5.41 13.07 6.14
N SER A 127 4.60 14.01 6.62
CA SER A 127 5.04 15.38 6.88
C SER A 127 6.08 15.47 8.00
N ARG A 128 6.15 14.47 8.89
CA ARG A 128 7.05 14.47 10.06
C ARG A 128 8.51 14.23 9.70
N ILE A 129 8.79 13.74 8.49
CA ILE A 129 10.15 13.34 8.06
C ILE A 129 10.55 13.93 6.70
N ILE A 130 9.92 15.04 6.28
CA ILE A 130 10.25 15.73 5.03
C ILE A 130 11.75 16.06 4.91
N PRO A 131 12.43 16.63 5.93
CA PRO A 131 13.84 16.94 5.83
C PRO A 131 14.72 15.70 5.55
N GLU A 132 14.41 14.57 6.17
CA GLU A 132 15.09 13.29 5.99
C GLU A 132 14.86 12.73 4.58
N ILE A 133 13.64 12.87 4.07
CA ILE A 133 13.27 12.47 2.71
C ILE A 133 14.04 13.30 1.67
N ILE A 134 14.04 14.63 1.80
CA ILE A 134 14.80 15.52 0.93
C ILE A 134 16.28 15.15 0.99
N LYS A 135 16.83 14.95 2.18
CA LYS A 135 18.23 14.53 2.37
C LYS A 135 18.51 13.19 1.68
N HIS A 136 17.61 12.22 1.77
CA HIS A 136 17.74 10.94 1.07
C HIS A 136 17.76 11.13 -0.45
N MET A 137 16.77 11.83 -1.02
CA MET A 137 16.69 12.08 -2.46
C MET A 137 17.93 12.82 -2.98
N LYS A 138 18.41 13.84 -2.25
CA LYS A 138 19.61 14.62 -2.61
C LYS A 138 20.88 13.78 -2.74
N LYS A 139 20.99 12.64 -2.04
CA LYS A 139 22.14 11.72 -2.20
C LYS A 139 22.25 11.15 -3.62
N TYR A 140 21.14 11.06 -4.34
CA TYR A 140 21.06 10.47 -5.68
C TYR A 140 20.93 11.52 -6.80
N LEU A 141 20.93 12.82 -6.46
CA LEU A 141 20.79 13.90 -7.45
C LEU A 141 22.01 14.13 -8.33
N LEU A 142 23.14 13.44 -8.11
CA LEU A 142 24.41 13.71 -8.78
C LEU A 142 24.22 13.84 -10.30
N ARG A 143 24.44 15.07 -10.81
CA ARG A 143 24.31 15.47 -12.23
C ARG A 143 22.91 15.35 -12.85
N SER A 144 21.87 15.11 -12.05
CA SER A 144 20.47 15.16 -12.49
C SER A 144 19.94 16.59 -12.41
N ASN A 145 19.38 17.11 -13.48
CA ASN A 145 18.67 18.38 -13.51
C ASN A 145 17.28 18.22 -12.88
N VAL A 146 17.23 18.17 -11.55
CA VAL A 146 16.00 18.06 -10.74
C VAL A 146 16.09 19.00 -9.54
N LYS A 147 15.10 19.88 -9.40
CA LYS A 147 14.86 20.70 -8.23
C LYS A 147 13.83 20.00 -7.33
N ILE A 148 14.11 19.96 -6.03
CA ILE A 148 13.22 19.39 -5.01
C ILE A 148 12.83 20.52 -4.04
N THR A 149 11.53 20.79 -3.92
CA THR A 149 11.00 21.87 -3.06
C THR A 149 9.90 21.32 -2.17
N ASP A 150 9.94 21.64 -0.87
CA ASP A 150 8.79 21.39 0.00
C ASP A 150 7.68 22.38 -0.32
N VAL A 151 6.52 21.84 -0.72
CA VAL A 151 5.33 22.62 -1.09
C VAL A 151 4.15 22.31 -0.18
N SER A 152 4.41 21.72 0.99
CA SER A 152 3.37 21.34 1.97
C SER A 152 2.55 22.52 2.49
N SER A 153 3.10 23.75 2.43
CA SER A 153 2.36 24.98 2.78
C SER A 153 1.39 25.45 1.69
N PHE A 154 1.50 24.94 0.46
CA PHE A 154 0.67 25.35 -0.67
C PHE A 154 -0.47 24.37 -0.96
N TYR A 155 -0.33 23.12 -0.51
CA TYR A 155 -1.26 22.06 -0.82
C TYR A 155 -1.74 21.31 0.43
N GLN A 156 -2.91 20.73 0.32
CA GLN A 156 -3.47 19.77 1.25
C GLN A 156 -4.04 18.58 0.49
N ILE A 157 -4.13 17.43 1.17
CA ILE A 157 -4.59 16.20 0.57
C ILE A 157 -5.93 15.79 1.18
N TRP A 158 -6.85 15.35 0.32
CA TRP A 158 -8.17 14.87 0.70
C TRP A 158 -8.37 13.44 0.23
N ASN A 159 -9.08 12.64 1.02
CA ASN A 159 -9.63 11.35 0.57
C ASN A 159 -11.13 11.49 0.38
N VAL A 160 -11.65 10.93 -0.70
CA VAL A 160 -13.09 10.91 -1.03
C VAL A 160 -13.49 9.47 -1.33
N TRP A 161 -14.49 8.94 -0.65
CA TRP A 161 -14.97 7.57 -0.88
C TRP A 161 -16.50 7.49 -0.85
N GLY A 162 -17.02 6.33 -1.23
CA GLY A 162 -18.45 6.05 -1.32
C GLY A 162 -18.86 5.54 -2.69
N ASN A 163 -20.13 5.18 -2.83
CA ASN A 163 -20.63 4.51 -4.03
C ASN A 163 -20.75 5.46 -5.22
N LYS A 164 -20.88 6.78 -4.98
CA LYS A 164 -21.07 7.76 -6.06
C LYS A 164 -19.76 8.28 -6.65
N ILE A 165 -18.61 7.90 -6.09
CA ILE A 165 -17.31 8.45 -6.51
C ILE A 165 -16.89 8.05 -7.92
N ASN A 166 -17.35 6.91 -8.42
CA ASN A 166 -16.94 6.41 -9.73
C ASN A 166 -17.37 7.36 -10.87
N ASN A 167 -18.48 8.09 -10.67
CA ASN A 167 -18.96 9.11 -11.59
C ASN A 167 -18.23 10.45 -11.44
N LEU A 168 -17.44 10.62 -10.37
CA LEU A 168 -16.72 11.85 -10.07
C LEU A 168 -15.26 11.83 -10.57
N TRP A 169 -14.69 10.66 -10.85
CA TRP A 169 -13.33 10.55 -11.39
C TRP A 169 -13.34 10.45 -12.91
N TRP A 170 -12.36 11.09 -13.57
CA TRP A 170 -12.30 11.46 -15.00
C TRP A 170 -12.26 10.31 -16.03
N ARG A 171 -12.79 9.12 -15.74
CA ARG A 171 -12.55 7.93 -16.56
C ARG A 171 -13.26 7.91 -17.92
N ASN A 172 -14.15 8.85 -18.24
CA ASN A 172 -14.91 8.85 -19.51
C ASN A 172 -15.00 10.20 -20.26
N GLN A 173 -14.27 11.25 -19.86
CA GLN A 173 -14.30 12.51 -20.61
C GLN A 173 -12.87 12.97 -20.91
N VAL A 174 -12.36 12.49 -22.05
CA VAL A 174 -11.45 13.35 -22.82
C VAL A 174 -12.29 14.59 -23.15
N PRO A 175 -11.91 15.80 -22.74
CA PRO A 175 -12.58 17.00 -23.17
C PRO A 175 -12.41 17.06 -24.68
N ASN A 176 -13.50 16.80 -25.39
CA ASN A 176 -13.70 17.03 -26.80
C ASN A 176 -12.92 16.13 -27.81
N PRO A 177 -13.60 15.16 -28.46
CA PRO A 177 -13.07 14.43 -29.62
C PRO A 177 -12.65 15.32 -30.82
N SER A 178 -13.10 16.59 -30.86
CA SER A 178 -12.73 17.57 -31.89
C SER A 178 -11.36 18.22 -31.64
N ALA A 179 -10.67 17.90 -30.55
CA ALA A 179 -9.34 18.42 -30.21
C ALA A 179 -8.20 17.71 -30.99
N THR A 180 -8.42 17.39 -32.27
CA THR A 180 -7.48 16.65 -33.14
C THR A 180 -6.24 17.46 -33.56
N LYS A 181 -6.04 18.67 -33.04
CA LYS A 181 -4.82 19.49 -33.23
C LYS A 181 -4.34 20.09 -31.90
N LEU A 182 -4.03 19.26 -30.92
CA LEU A 182 -3.33 19.71 -29.72
C LEU A 182 -1.82 19.64 -29.93
N HIS A 183 -1.12 20.76 -29.69
CA HIS A 183 0.35 20.84 -29.78
C HIS A 183 1.03 19.98 -28.69
N SER A 184 2.30 19.66 -28.90
CA SER A 184 3.12 19.01 -27.87
C SER A 184 3.13 19.86 -26.59
N GLY A 185 2.78 19.25 -25.45
CA GLY A 185 2.63 19.95 -24.17
C GLY A 185 1.22 20.44 -23.84
N ALA A 186 0.20 20.15 -24.67
CA ALA A 186 -1.15 20.63 -24.39
C ALA A 186 -1.81 20.00 -23.15
N LEU A 187 -2.48 20.85 -22.37
CA LEU A 187 -3.37 20.48 -21.28
C LEU A 187 -4.61 19.75 -21.75
N VAL A 188 -5.02 18.81 -20.91
CA VAL A 188 -6.42 18.42 -20.78
C VAL A 188 -6.92 19.05 -19.49
N LEU A 189 -7.70 20.14 -19.57
CA LEU A 189 -8.42 20.66 -18.40
C LEU A 189 -9.38 19.56 -17.92
N LYS A 190 -9.15 19.07 -16.70
CA LYS A 190 -9.95 18.00 -16.11
C LYS A 190 -11.14 18.66 -15.40
N GLU A 191 -12.26 18.80 -16.11
CA GLU A 191 -13.53 19.12 -15.45
C GLU A 191 -13.94 17.91 -14.61
N ASN A 192 -13.56 17.86 -13.33
CA ASN A 192 -14.19 17.10 -12.23
C ASN A 192 -13.34 17.17 -10.95
N ILE A 193 -14.00 17.32 -9.78
CA ILE A 193 -13.59 17.36 -8.35
C ILE A 193 -12.17 17.82 -7.92
N ALA A 194 -11.10 17.53 -8.65
CA ALA A 194 -9.73 18.03 -8.48
C ALA A 194 -8.88 17.84 -9.76
N GLU A 195 -7.91 18.74 -9.99
CA GLU A 195 -7.00 18.66 -11.13
C GLU A 195 -5.83 17.67 -10.93
N ILE A 196 -5.39 17.52 -9.67
CA ILE A 196 -4.28 16.65 -9.27
C ILE A 196 -4.81 15.61 -8.27
N GLY A 197 -4.47 14.35 -8.50
CA GLY A 197 -4.85 13.26 -7.60
C GLY A 197 -4.79 11.90 -8.27
N CYS A 198 -5.36 10.91 -7.59
CA CYS A 198 -5.45 9.55 -8.10
C CYS A 198 -6.63 8.76 -7.56
N ARG A 199 -6.96 7.64 -8.23
CA ARG A 199 -7.62 6.53 -7.55
C ARG A 199 -6.65 5.90 -6.56
N ASP A 200 -7.05 5.79 -5.31
CA ASP A 200 -6.31 5.06 -4.29
C ASP A 200 -6.58 3.57 -4.46
N LYS A 201 -5.59 2.84 -4.97
CA LYS A 201 -5.71 1.40 -5.30
C LYS A 201 -5.23 0.49 -4.17
N ARG A 202 -4.89 1.05 -3.00
CA ARG A 202 -4.36 0.25 -1.88
C ARG A 202 -5.40 -0.69 -1.29
N TYR A 203 -6.68 -0.37 -1.47
CA TYR A 203 -7.83 -1.18 -1.10
C TYR A 203 -8.96 -0.93 -2.13
N PRO A 204 -9.72 -1.94 -2.60
CA PRO A 204 -10.73 -1.78 -3.66
C PRO A 204 -11.71 -0.61 -3.50
N ASN A 205 -12.07 -0.23 -2.28
CA ASN A 205 -12.96 0.89 -2.00
C ASN A 205 -12.27 2.08 -1.34
N MET A 206 -10.94 2.19 -1.40
CA MET A 206 -10.19 3.26 -0.73
C MET A 206 -10.56 4.66 -1.26
N GLY A 207 -11.01 4.72 -2.50
CA GLY A 207 -11.62 5.88 -3.12
C GLY A 207 -10.64 6.72 -3.90
N LEU A 208 -10.77 8.03 -3.82
CA LEU A 208 -9.96 9.02 -4.52
C LEU A 208 -9.07 9.75 -3.53
N ARG A 209 -7.86 10.09 -3.97
CA ARG A 209 -6.90 10.91 -3.24
C ARG A 209 -6.67 12.18 -4.05
N LEU A 210 -7.07 13.33 -3.52
CA LEU A 210 -7.08 14.61 -4.21
C LEU A 210 -6.03 15.53 -3.61
N VAL A 211 -5.26 16.21 -4.46
CA VAL A 211 -4.34 17.27 -4.04
C VAL A 211 -4.95 18.61 -4.43
N LEU A 212 -5.25 19.44 -3.44
CA LEU A 212 -5.88 20.74 -3.61
C LEU A 212 -5.01 21.82 -2.97
N PRO A 213 -5.07 23.08 -3.44
CA PRO A 213 -4.48 24.19 -2.71
C PRO A 213 -4.99 24.24 -1.26
N VAL A 214 -4.16 24.76 -0.37
CA VAL A 214 -4.61 25.09 1.00
C VAL A 214 -5.86 25.96 0.94
N ASP A 215 -6.73 25.79 1.93
CA ASP A 215 -8.04 26.46 2.05
C ASP A 215 -9.11 26.07 1.01
N ILE A 216 -8.78 25.24 0.02
CA ILE A 216 -9.76 24.71 -0.94
C ILE A 216 -10.22 23.31 -0.54
N LYS A 217 -11.54 23.14 -0.41
CA LYS A 217 -12.18 21.83 -0.18
C LYS A 217 -12.58 21.17 -1.50
N PRO A 218 -12.70 19.83 -1.54
CA PRO A 218 -13.24 19.12 -2.69
C PRO A 218 -14.65 19.61 -3.05
N THR A 219 -14.88 19.91 -4.33
CA THR A 219 -16.24 20.17 -4.83
C THR A 219 -16.94 18.84 -5.06
N VAL A 220 -17.72 18.39 -4.08
CA VAL A 220 -18.45 17.11 -4.10
C VAL A 220 -19.97 17.35 -4.06
N PRO A 221 -20.80 16.40 -4.55
CA PRO A 221 -22.25 16.52 -4.43
C PRO A 221 -22.72 16.67 -2.99
N ASN A 222 -23.84 17.36 -2.76
CA ASN A 222 -24.41 17.60 -1.42
C ASN A 222 -24.73 16.32 -0.61
N SER A 223 -24.76 15.14 -1.25
CA SER A 223 -24.92 13.88 -0.53
C SER A 223 -23.65 13.41 0.19
N PHE A 224 -22.49 14.02 -0.11
CA PHE A 224 -21.24 13.70 0.55
C PHE A 224 -21.14 14.41 1.90
N THR A 225 -20.71 13.68 2.91
CA THR A 225 -20.51 14.24 4.26
C THR A 225 -19.03 14.41 4.57
N GLU A 226 -18.63 15.60 5.03
CA GLU A 226 -17.28 15.83 5.55
C GLU A 226 -17.10 15.11 6.89
N LEU A 227 -16.05 14.32 7.03
CA LEU A 227 -15.68 13.68 8.30
C LEU A 227 -14.41 14.29 8.90
N PRO A 228 -14.20 14.19 10.22
CA PRO A 228 -12.95 14.61 10.85
C PRO A 228 -11.75 13.80 10.34
N SER A 229 -10.56 14.42 10.26
CA SER A 229 -9.31 13.78 9.78
C SER A 229 -8.97 12.44 10.43
N LYS A 230 -9.32 12.26 11.71
CA LYS A 230 -9.10 10.99 12.43
C LYS A 230 -9.84 9.79 11.80
N GLU A 231 -11.00 10.01 11.18
CA GLU A 231 -11.79 8.92 10.59
C GLU A 231 -11.05 8.31 9.39
N TYR A 232 -10.19 9.08 8.70
CA TYR A 232 -9.29 8.52 7.70
C TYR A 232 -8.33 7.47 8.29
N ILE A 233 -7.74 7.78 9.46
CA ILE A 233 -6.81 6.90 10.16
C ILE A 233 -7.54 5.63 10.60
N ILE A 234 -8.70 5.78 11.24
CA ILE A 234 -9.53 4.65 11.69
C ILE A 234 -9.89 3.74 10.52
N ARG A 235 -10.38 4.31 9.41
CA ARG A 235 -10.76 3.57 8.21
C ARG A 235 -9.59 2.77 7.63
N ARG A 236 -8.40 3.37 7.55
CA ARG A 236 -7.19 2.66 7.12
C ARG A 236 -6.86 1.49 8.03
N ILE A 237 -6.92 1.68 9.35
CA ILE A 237 -6.64 0.61 10.31
C ILE A 237 -7.65 -0.52 10.12
N LEU A 238 -8.95 -0.22 10.05
CA LEU A 238 -10.00 -1.24 9.86
C LEU A 238 -9.79 -2.10 8.61
N HIS A 239 -9.31 -1.49 7.51
CA HIS A 239 -9.06 -2.22 6.27
C HIS A 239 -7.62 -2.76 6.14
N GLY A 240 -6.75 -2.60 7.14
CA GLY A 240 -5.39 -3.12 7.07
C GLY A 240 -4.47 -2.35 6.09
N VAL A 241 -4.71 -1.05 5.89
CA VAL A 241 -3.98 -0.20 4.93
C VAL A 241 -2.93 0.67 5.65
N PRO A 242 -1.65 0.31 5.64
CA PRO A 242 -0.59 1.09 6.30
C PRO A 242 -0.27 2.40 5.57
N GLU A 243 0.07 3.44 6.34
CA GLU A 243 0.49 4.75 5.84
C GLU A 243 1.38 5.48 6.87
N GLY A 244 2.49 6.05 6.41
CA GLY A 244 3.36 6.88 7.27
C GLY A 244 4.32 6.11 8.17
N ILE A 245 5.15 6.86 8.89
CA ILE A 245 6.34 6.33 9.59
C ILE A 245 6.05 5.37 10.73
N HIS A 246 4.84 5.42 11.31
CA HIS A 246 4.46 4.53 12.39
C HIS A 246 4.11 3.13 11.89
N ASP A 247 3.60 3.02 10.67
CA ASP A 247 3.26 1.73 10.06
C ASP A 247 4.46 1.11 9.33
N PHE A 248 5.43 1.92 8.91
CA PHE A 248 6.66 1.51 8.23
C PHE A 248 7.90 1.84 9.05
N PRO A 249 8.27 1.01 10.06
CA PRO A 249 9.47 1.24 10.85
C PRO A 249 10.71 1.32 9.94
N GLN A 250 11.36 2.48 9.96
CA GLN A 250 12.45 2.80 9.04
C GLN A 250 13.61 1.80 9.17
N GLY A 251 14.07 1.27 8.05
CA GLY A 251 15.21 0.35 8.02
C GLY A 251 14.87 -1.09 8.43
N GLU A 252 13.64 -1.38 8.85
CA GLU A 252 13.21 -2.74 9.24
C GLU A 252 12.23 -3.35 8.25
N ALA A 253 11.25 -2.57 7.81
CA ALA A 253 10.16 -3.05 6.96
C ALA A 253 10.63 -3.41 5.55
N LEU A 254 10.27 -4.60 5.07
CA LEU A 254 10.41 -5.00 3.67
C LEU A 254 9.14 -4.65 2.89
N PRO A 255 9.23 -4.25 1.61
CA PRO A 255 8.04 -3.87 0.82
C PRO A 255 6.94 -4.94 0.79
N LEU A 256 7.32 -6.21 0.62
CA LEU A 256 6.37 -7.34 0.64
C LEU A 256 5.79 -7.60 2.04
N GLN A 257 6.54 -7.34 3.11
CA GLN A 257 6.00 -7.41 4.48
C GLN A 257 5.06 -6.24 4.78
N SER A 258 5.21 -5.15 4.04
CA SER A 258 4.40 -3.94 4.14
C SER A 258 3.23 -3.93 3.16
N ASN A 259 2.92 -5.05 2.50
CA ASN A 259 1.82 -5.22 1.56
C ASN A 259 1.86 -4.34 0.31
N PHE A 260 3.01 -3.75 -0.06
CA PHE A 260 3.11 -2.96 -1.29
C PHE A 260 2.82 -3.78 -2.56
N ASP A 261 3.04 -5.10 -2.51
CA ASP A 261 2.65 -6.04 -3.56
C ASP A 261 1.13 -6.15 -3.73
N TYR A 262 0.38 -6.14 -2.63
CA TYR A 262 -1.09 -6.22 -2.66
C TYR A 262 -1.75 -4.86 -2.92
N MET A 263 -1.07 -3.77 -2.56
CA MET A 263 -1.58 -2.41 -2.67
C MET A 263 -1.22 -1.73 -4.01
N GLY A 264 -0.66 -2.47 -4.97
CA GLY A 264 -0.26 -1.93 -6.28
C GLY A 264 0.90 -0.94 -6.22
N GLY A 265 1.76 -1.04 -5.20
CA GLY A 265 2.89 -0.14 -4.97
C GLY A 265 4.24 -0.63 -5.50
N ILE A 266 4.29 -1.79 -6.15
CA ILE A 266 5.49 -2.35 -6.79
C ILE A 266 5.11 -2.82 -8.19
N ASP A 267 5.91 -2.45 -9.20
CA ASP A 267 5.88 -3.14 -10.49
C ASP A 267 7.08 -4.09 -10.56
N PHE A 268 6.86 -5.38 -10.74
CA PHE A 268 7.94 -6.37 -10.85
C PHE A 268 8.54 -6.44 -12.26
N ARG A 269 7.96 -5.74 -13.24
CA ARG A 269 8.39 -5.73 -14.65
C ARG A 269 9.20 -4.48 -15.00
N LYS A 270 9.30 -3.50 -14.10
CA LYS A 270 10.06 -2.28 -14.35
C LYS A 270 11.57 -2.51 -14.32
N GLY A 271 12.31 -1.53 -14.81
CA GLY A 271 13.77 -1.49 -14.75
C GLY A 271 14.34 -1.32 -13.33
N CYS A 272 15.68 -1.24 -13.25
CA CYS A 272 16.41 -1.17 -11.99
C CYS A 272 16.02 0.04 -11.12
N TYR A 273 15.88 -0.19 -9.81
CA TYR A 273 15.68 0.86 -8.80
C TYR A 273 16.44 0.53 -7.51
N ILE A 274 16.66 1.53 -6.66
CA ILE A 274 17.41 1.37 -5.40
C ILE A 274 16.73 0.33 -4.49
N GLY A 275 17.52 -0.63 -4.02
CA GLY A 275 17.06 -1.66 -3.08
C GLY A 275 16.25 -2.81 -3.70
N GLN A 276 16.15 -2.88 -5.05
CA GLN A 276 15.36 -3.89 -5.75
C GLN A 276 15.78 -5.34 -5.44
N GLU A 277 17.08 -5.63 -5.33
CA GLU A 277 17.62 -6.99 -5.23
C GLU A 277 16.92 -7.83 -4.15
N LEU A 278 16.77 -7.26 -2.94
CA LEU A 278 16.15 -7.98 -1.84
C LEU A 278 14.64 -8.13 -2.03
N THR A 279 13.97 -7.11 -2.56
CA THR A 279 12.54 -7.15 -2.88
C THR A 279 12.26 -8.26 -3.91
N PHE A 280 13.04 -8.29 -4.99
CA PHE A 280 12.92 -9.25 -6.07
C PHE A 280 13.24 -10.68 -5.62
N ARG A 281 14.33 -10.87 -4.86
CA ARG A 281 14.66 -12.17 -4.26
C ARG A 281 13.54 -12.68 -3.36
N THR A 282 13.01 -11.81 -2.49
CA THR A 282 11.91 -12.20 -1.58
C THR A 282 10.67 -12.60 -2.39
N TYR A 283 10.31 -11.83 -3.42
CA TYR A 283 9.21 -12.15 -4.32
C TYR A 283 9.37 -13.52 -5.00
N HIS A 284 10.52 -13.79 -5.61
CA HIS A 284 10.77 -15.05 -6.32
C HIS A 284 10.90 -16.26 -5.39
N THR A 285 11.39 -16.09 -4.16
CA THR A 285 11.38 -17.18 -3.17
C THR A 285 9.98 -17.53 -2.68
N GLY A 286 9.00 -16.63 -2.87
CA GLY A 286 7.60 -16.85 -2.52
C GLY A 286 7.29 -16.85 -1.02
N ILE A 287 8.27 -16.57 -0.15
CA ILE A 287 8.11 -16.73 1.30
C ILE A 287 8.09 -15.35 1.98
N THR A 288 6.90 -14.79 2.17
CA THR A 288 6.67 -13.60 3.02
C THR A 288 6.11 -14.05 4.36
N ARG A 289 6.98 -14.19 5.38
CA ARG A 289 6.59 -14.72 6.71
C ARG A 289 5.95 -13.69 7.64
N LYS A 290 6.13 -12.40 7.35
CA LYS A 290 5.56 -11.31 8.14
C LYS A 290 4.75 -10.41 7.24
N ARG A 291 3.61 -9.92 7.72
CA ARG A 291 2.85 -8.85 7.05
C ARG A 291 2.27 -7.87 8.05
N ILE A 292 2.01 -6.65 7.61
CA ILE A 292 1.20 -5.69 8.37
C ILE A 292 -0.26 -6.15 8.32
N LEU A 293 -0.89 -6.27 9.48
CA LEU A 293 -2.27 -6.72 9.66
C LEU A 293 -3.02 -5.73 10.56
N PRO A 294 -4.33 -5.56 10.36
CA PRO A 294 -5.18 -4.95 11.36
C PRO A 294 -5.29 -5.86 12.58
N VAL A 295 -5.25 -5.25 13.76
CA VAL A 295 -5.38 -5.92 15.05
C VAL A 295 -6.38 -5.19 15.95
N GLN A 296 -7.03 -5.95 16.82
CA GLN A 296 -7.83 -5.45 17.92
C GLN A 296 -7.09 -5.68 19.23
N LEU A 297 -7.05 -4.64 20.06
CA LEU A 297 -6.54 -4.62 21.42
C LEU A 297 -7.71 -4.83 22.38
N TYR A 298 -7.49 -5.66 23.40
CA TYR A 298 -8.50 -5.98 24.40
C TYR A 298 -7.84 -6.30 25.74
N HIS A 299 -8.57 -6.18 26.85
CA HIS A 299 -8.02 -6.43 28.17
C HIS A 299 -7.91 -7.93 28.47
N GLU A 300 -7.07 -8.26 29.44
CA GLU A 300 -7.07 -9.60 30.01
C GLU A 300 -8.40 -9.91 30.69
N GLY A 301 -8.96 -11.09 30.41
CA GLY A 301 -10.26 -11.53 30.95
C GLY A 301 -11.45 -11.23 30.04
N GLU A 302 -11.29 -10.36 29.04
CA GLU A 302 -12.31 -10.16 28.00
C GLU A 302 -12.34 -11.33 27.01
N SER A 303 -13.50 -11.54 26.38
CA SER A 303 -13.64 -12.56 25.35
C SER A 303 -12.77 -12.23 24.14
N VAL A 304 -12.12 -13.26 23.57
CA VAL A 304 -11.28 -13.09 22.39
C VAL A 304 -12.15 -12.58 21.23
N PRO A 305 -11.80 -11.44 20.62
CA PRO A 305 -12.55 -10.92 19.47
C PRO A 305 -12.57 -11.92 18.31
N THR A 306 -13.76 -12.16 17.76
CA THR A 306 -13.97 -13.04 16.60
C THR A 306 -14.07 -12.26 15.29
N THR A 307 -14.49 -11.00 15.38
CA THR A 307 -14.52 -10.01 14.29
C THR A 307 -13.76 -8.76 14.73
N LEU A 308 -13.20 -8.03 13.77
CA LEU A 308 -12.57 -6.74 14.03
C LEU A 308 -13.69 -5.72 14.25
N GLU A 309 -13.83 -5.24 15.49
CA GLU A 309 -14.84 -4.25 15.86
C GLU A 309 -14.19 -3.05 16.55
N LEU A 310 -14.51 -1.85 16.04
CA LEU A 310 -14.09 -0.60 16.64
C LEU A 310 -14.96 -0.28 17.85
N ASP A 311 -14.35 -0.16 19.02
CA ASP A 311 -14.96 0.39 20.22
C ASP A 311 -14.54 1.84 20.40
N ARG A 312 -15.42 2.77 20.04
CA ARG A 312 -15.17 4.22 20.16
C ARG A 312 -15.16 4.71 21.61
N ASN A 313 -15.64 3.90 22.55
CA ASN A 313 -15.65 4.19 23.98
C ASN A 313 -14.42 3.62 24.71
N SER A 314 -13.56 2.87 24.00
CA SER A 314 -12.34 2.33 24.59
C SER A 314 -11.48 3.47 25.13
N ASN A 315 -11.13 3.41 26.41
CA ASN A 315 -10.39 4.48 27.08
C ASN A 315 -9.18 3.94 27.87
N PHE A 316 -8.42 3.05 27.24
CA PHE A 316 -7.16 2.56 27.79
C PHE A 316 -5.96 3.19 27.07
N PRO A 317 -4.80 3.34 27.75
CA PRO A 317 -3.59 3.84 27.12
C PRO A 317 -3.18 2.93 25.97
N LEU A 318 -2.96 3.52 24.80
CA LEU A 318 -2.55 2.80 23.60
C LEU A 318 -1.05 2.51 23.62
N PRO A 319 -0.60 1.35 23.11
CA PRO A 319 0.81 1.07 22.95
C PRO A 319 1.48 2.10 22.04
N PRO A 320 2.65 2.64 22.42
CA PRO A 320 3.45 3.45 21.52
C PRO A 320 3.78 2.71 20.21
N PRO A 321 3.89 3.42 19.08
CA PRO A 321 4.39 2.82 17.85
C PRO A 321 5.75 2.14 18.07
N SER A 322 5.97 1.03 17.38
CA SER A 322 7.12 0.11 17.55
C SER A 322 7.13 -0.73 18.83
N SER A 323 6.11 -0.65 19.69
CA SER A 323 5.98 -1.55 20.84
C SER A 323 5.98 -3.02 20.41
N ASN A 324 6.80 -3.83 21.08
CA ASN A 324 7.01 -5.23 20.74
C ASN A 324 5.79 -6.09 21.08
N ILE A 325 5.35 -6.89 20.12
CA ILE A 325 4.32 -7.91 20.32
C ILE A 325 5.02 -9.25 20.61
N THR A 326 4.59 -9.92 21.67
CA THR A 326 5.13 -11.21 22.10
C THR A 326 4.03 -12.25 22.24
N VAL A 327 4.42 -13.52 22.30
CA VAL A 327 3.48 -14.61 22.62
C VAL A 327 3.35 -14.71 24.13
N LEU A 328 2.11 -14.74 24.62
CA LEU A 328 1.79 -14.90 26.04
C LEU A 328 2.52 -16.12 26.61
N ASN A 329 3.05 -15.99 27.83
CA ASN A 329 3.67 -17.08 28.60
C ASN A 329 4.83 -17.80 27.89
N ARG A 330 5.36 -17.23 26.81
CA ARG A 330 6.49 -17.77 26.07
C ARG A 330 7.64 -16.78 26.11
N LYS A 331 8.71 -17.12 26.84
CA LYS A 331 9.98 -16.40 26.75
C LYS A 331 10.50 -16.53 25.31
N GLY A 332 10.70 -15.41 24.63
CA GLY A 332 11.10 -15.44 23.24
C GLY A 332 11.31 -14.04 22.66
N ARG A 333 11.84 -14.01 21.43
CA ARG A 333 11.97 -12.77 20.67
C ARG A 333 10.57 -12.26 20.27
N PRO A 334 10.40 -10.93 20.12
CA PRO A 334 9.19 -10.35 19.55
C PRO A 334 8.78 -11.03 18.24
N VAL A 335 7.48 -11.26 18.10
CA VAL A 335 6.87 -11.83 16.88
C VAL A 335 6.37 -10.73 15.94
N GLY A 336 6.36 -9.49 16.42
CA GLY A 336 5.94 -8.34 15.66
C GLY A 336 6.07 -7.05 16.45
N SER A 337 5.55 -5.97 15.88
CA SER A 337 5.52 -4.64 16.48
C SER A 337 4.22 -3.92 16.12
N ILE A 338 3.73 -3.11 17.06
CA ILE A 338 2.59 -2.21 16.85
C ILE A 338 3.01 -1.03 15.96
N GLY A 339 2.11 -0.60 15.06
CA GLY A 339 2.23 0.62 14.28
C GLY A 339 1.25 1.68 14.77
N THR A 340 0.50 2.29 13.86
CA THR A 340 -0.56 3.26 14.21
C THR A 340 -1.67 2.57 14.98
N SER A 341 -2.09 3.18 16.09
CA SER A 341 -3.21 2.72 16.92
C SER A 341 -4.24 3.84 17.10
N TYR A 342 -5.52 3.47 17.19
CA TYR A 342 -6.60 4.39 17.48
C TYR A 342 -7.75 3.65 18.17
N HIS A 343 -8.32 4.21 19.25
CA HIS A 343 -9.29 3.50 20.08
C HIS A 343 -8.77 2.10 20.48
N ASN A 344 -9.50 1.02 20.23
CA ASN A 344 -9.09 -0.35 20.51
C ASN A 344 -8.47 -1.08 19.29
N ILE A 345 -8.16 -0.38 18.20
CA ILE A 345 -7.63 -1.00 16.97
C ILE A 345 -6.24 -0.47 16.64
N ALA A 346 -5.44 -1.28 15.95
CA ALA A 346 -4.12 -0.89 15.47
C ALA A 346 -3.72 -1.60 14.19
N LEU A 347 -2.68 -1.13 13.52
CA LEU A 347 -1.92 -1.91 12.55
C LEU A 347 -0.71 -2.53 13.25
N ALA A 348 -0.33 -3.74 12.85
CA ALA A 348 0.83 -4.42 13.42
C ALA A 348 1.57 -5.26 12.37
N LEU A 349 2.90 -5.15 12.34
CA LEU A 349 3.75 -6.05 11.58
C LEU A 349 3.87 -7.37 12.35
N LEU A 350 3.33 -8.46 11.84
CA LEU A 350 3.25 -9.74 12.55
C LEU A 350 3.71 -10.92 11.70
N LYS A 351 4.29 -11.94 12.36
CA LYS A 351 4.55 -13.24 11.76
C LYS A 351 3.26 -14.02 11.51
N LEU A 352 3.01 -14.40 10.25
CA LEU A 352 1.75 -15.02 9.81
C LEU A 352 1.49 -16.40 10.40
N ASP A 353 2.53 -17.19 10.71
CA ASP A 353 2.40 -18.52 11.33
C ASP A 353 1.98 -18.47 12.80
N ILE A 354 2.16 -17.31 13.46
CA ILE A 354 1.90 -17.16 14.89
C ILE A 354 0.46 -16.69 15.16
N ILE A 355 -0.13 -15.87 14.27
CA ILE A 355 -1.39 -15.14 14.55
C ILE A 355 -2.64 -16.01 14.78
N GLN A 356 -2.64 -17.25 14.26
CA GLN A 356 -3.82 -18.13 14.37
C GLN A 356 -3.82 -18.97 15.65
N ASN A 357 -2.64 -19.33 16.17
CA ASN A 357 -2.49 -20.40 17.16
C ASN A 357 -1.89 -19.93 18.49
N ASN A 358 -1.72 -18.63 18.68
CA ASN A 358 -1.06 -18.09 19.87
C ASN A 358 -1.80 -16.88 20.40
N ASP A 359 -1.87 -16.77 21.72
CA ASP A 359 -2.30 -15.56 22.39
C ASP A 359 -1.18 -14.53 22.35
N LEU A 360 -1.46 -13.36 21.78
CA LEU A 360 -0.49 -12.29 21.63
C LEU A 360 -0.72 -11.22 22.69
N VAL A 361 0.37 -10.61 23.15
CA VAL A 361 0.36 -9.51 24.10
C VAL A 361 1.31 -8.40 23.69
N VAL A 362 0.94 -7.17 24.05
CA VAL A 362 1.76 -5.96 23.92
C VAL A 362 1.69 -5.13 25.19
N ASP A 363 2.81 -4.52 25.58
CA ASP A 363 2.86 -3.57 26.68
C ASP A 363 2.41 -2.19 26.17
N ASN A 364 1.52 -1.53 26.91
CA ASN A 364 1.05 -0.19 26.56
C ASN A 364 2.06 0.93 26.88
N GLY A 365 3.26 0.60 27.34
CA GLY A 365 4.30 1.55 27.74
C GLY A 365 4.14 2.07 29.16
N GLN A 366 3.06 1.68 29.86
CA GLN A 366 2.78 2.03 31.25
C GLN A 366 2.81 0.80 32.17
N GLY A 367 3.25 -0.36 31.66
CA GLY A 367 3.37 -1.60 32.42
C GLY A 367 2.10 -2.46 32.43
N GLU A 368 1.02 -2.01 31.78
CA GLU A 368 -0.15 -2.83 31.52
C GLU A 368 0.02 -3.59 30.21
N LYS A 369 -0.38 -4.87 30.22
CA LYS A 369 -0.35 -5.74 29.04
C LYS A 369 -1.73 -5.88 28.44
N LEU A 370 -1.86 -5.46 27.19
CA LEU A 370 -3.06 -5.67 26.39
C LEU A 370 -2.92 -6.95 25.57
N ARG A 371 -4.05 -7.63 25.37
CA ARG A 371 -4.16 -8.76 24.44
C ARG A 371 -4.28 -8.23 23.01
N VAL A 372 -3.79 -9.01 22.05
CA VAL A 372 -3.79 -8.62 20.63
C VAL A 372 -4.41 -9.74 19.80
N LYS A 373 -5.46 -9.42 19.04
CA LYS A 373 -6.05 -10.31 18.04
C LYS A 373 -5.82 -9.74 16.64
N ALA A 374 -5.18 -10.50 15.76
CA ALA A 374 -4.97 -10.09 14.37
C ALA A 374 -6.05 -10.65 13.43
N PHE A 375 -6.34 -9.88 12.37
CA PHE A 375 -7.34 -10.21 11.37
C PHE A 375 -6.72 -10.13 9.97
N ILE A 376 -6.98 -11.13 9.12
CA ILE A 376 -6.51 -11.11 7.73
C ILE A 376 -7.54 -10.35 6.89
N PRO A 377 -7.17 -9.26 6.20
CA PRO A 377 -8.10 -8.51 5.37
C PRO A 377 -8.68 -9.36 4.24
N ASN A 378 -9.98 -9.23 4.00
CA ASN A 378 -10.71 -10.02 2.99
C ASN A 378 -10.30 -9.73 1.53
N TRP A 379 -9.70 -8.55 1.29
CA TRP A 379 -9.26 -8.09 -0.02
C TRP A 379 -7.88 -8.60 -0.39
N TRP A 380 -7.18 -9.26 0.53
CA TRP A 380 -5.94 -9.94 0.19
C TRP A 380 -6.21 -11.01 -0.89
N PRO A 381 -5.28 -11.22 -1.83
CA PRO A 381 -5.41 -12.26 -2.83
C PRO A 381 -5.71 -13.61 -2.17
N LYS A 382 -6.81 -14.25 -2.59
CA LYS A 382 -7.14 -15.61 -2.15
C LYS A 382 -6.20 -16.58 -2.83
N VAL A 383 -5.77 -17.60 -2.10
CA VAL A 383 -5.06 -18.74 -2.66
C VAL A 383 -6.14 -19.64 -3.26
N GLU A 384 -6.19 -19.78 -4.59
CA GLU A 384 -7.06 -20.77 -5.23
C GLU A 384 -6.45 -22.17 -5.06
N ASP A 385 -7.22 -23.10 -4.49
CA ASP A 385 -6.88 -24.52 -4.47
C ASP A 385 -6.99 -25.08 -5.90
N GLY A 386 -5.86 -25.28 -6.56
CA GLY A 386 -5.80 -25.73 -7.96
C GLY A 386 -6.57 -27.03 -8.23
N LYS A 387 -7.69 -26.90 -8.95
CA LYS A 387 -8.24 -27.96 -9.81
C LYS A 387 -8.07 -27.53 -11.27
N ASP A 388 -6.87 -27.68 -11.80
CA ASP A 388 -6.64 -27.59 -13.23
C ASP A 388 -7.18 -28.85 -13.91
N THR A 389 -8.35 -28.75 -14.54
CA THR A 389 -8.69 -29.61 -15.68
C THR A 389 -8.02 -29.00 -16.91
N GLU A 390 -6.81 -29.47 -17.24
CA GLU A 390 -6.15 -29.14 -18.51
C GLU A 390 -6.97 -29.71 -19.69
N GLU A 391 -7.76 -28.88 -20.37
CA GLU A 391 -8.09 -29.12 -21.77
C GLU A 391 -6.91 -28.63 -22.64
N LYS A 392 -6.19 -29.58 -23.23
CA LYS A 392 -5.14 -29.27 -24.22
C LYS A 392 -5.77 -28.65 -25.47
N PRO A 393 -5.22 -27.56 -26.01
CA PRO A 393 -5.68 -27.01 -27.28
C PRO A 393 -5.34 -27.98 -28.43
N LYS A 394 -6.33 -28.26 -29.27
CA LYS A 394 -6.17 -29.08 -30.49
C LYS A 394 -5.28 -28.33 -31.48
N GLU A 395 -4.18 -28.95 -31.89
CA GLU A 395 -3.39 -28.51 -33.04
C GLU A 395 -4.23 -28.66 -34.32
N THR A 396 -4.46 -27.55 -35.01
CA THR A 396 -4.99 -27.56 -36.38
C THR A 396 -3.80 -27.73 -37.33
N ALA A 397 -3.65 -28.93 -37.89
CA ALA A 397 -2.68 -29.19 -38.95
C ALA A 397 -3.08 -28.41 -40.22
N VAL A 398 -2.18 -27.52 -40.67
CA VAL A 398 -2.20 -26.96 -42.02
C VAL A 398 -1.59 -28.02 -42.94
N VAL A 399 -2.40 -28.57 -43.84
CA VAL A 399 -1.92 -29.41 -44.95
C VAL A 399 -1.64 -28.47 -46.13
N ILE A 400 -0.43 -28.60 -46.68
CA ILE A 400 0.07 -27.92 -47.88
C ILE A 400 -0.70 -28.38 -49.11
#